data_AF-A0A533RSW3-F1
#
_entry.id   AF-A0A533RSW3-F1
#
_cell.length_a   1.000
_cell.length_b   1.000
_cell.length_c   1.000
_cell.angle_alpha   90.00
_cell.angle_beta   90.00
_cell.angle_gamma   90.00
#
_symmetry.space_group_name_H-M   'P 1'
#
loop_
_entity.id
_entity.type
_entity.pdbx_description
1 polymer ?
#
loop_
_entity_poly.entity_id
_entity_poly.type
_entity_poly.pdbx_seq_one_letter_code
_entity_poly.pdbx_strand_id
1 'polypeptide(L)'
;MDVQVWPGGQPGQTIAIVSLVLSDDVKLPATVRIPVPGGGTIDWAGEIASADPSQDPTRTYEIRQGDGGPYVEFEVSQSRNAQIEVGAIPLSVSGDESTSQLTFVQSVPASITAFTVRLPSGMELVSLAPESKKDPETNADGEALYSLPSKRMKTGDSTTVKVTYREAALPDVASGPDSATVVLYALMGALVVAVVAFLVVLRNRRGA
;
A
#
# COMPACT_ATOMS: atom_id res chain seq x y z
N MET A 1 14.77 10.51 4.71
CA MET A 1 14.33 9.11 4.86
C MET A 1 12.83 9.17 4.95
N ASP A 2 12.17 8.26 4.25
CA ASP A 2 10.74 8.29 4.02
C ASP A 2 10.18 6.92 4.38
N VAL A 3 9.15 6.92 5.24
CA VAL A 3 8.46 5.73 5.71
C VAL A 3 7.02 5.80 5.21
N GLN A 4 6.67 4.95 4.24
CA GLN A 4 5.30 4.83 3.75
C GLN A 4 4.62 3.62 4.39
N VAL A 5 3.42 3.82 4.93
CA VAL A 5 2.54 2.75 5.40
C VAL A 5 1.45 2.53 4.35
N TRP A 6 1.39 1.34 3.79
CA TRP A 6 0.43 0.94 2.78
C TRP A 6 -0.46 -0.19 3.32
N PRO A 7 -1.50 0.15 4.11
CA PRO A 7 -2.49 -0.85 4.51
C PRO A 7 -3.20 -1.41 3.27
N GLY A 8 -3.31 -2.74 3.20
CA GLY A 8 -3.96 -3.39 2.05
C GLY A 8 -3.12 -3.43 0.79
N GLY A 9 -1.83 -3.08 0.83
CA GLY A 9 -0.90 -3.27 -0.30
C GLY A 9 -0.76 -4.74 -0.73
N GLN A 10 -1.06 -5.66 0.19
CA GLN A 10 -1.29 -7.07 -0.08
C GLN A 10 -2.57 -7.53 0.65
N PRO A 11 -3.27 -8.58 0.15
CA PRO A 11 -4.47 -9.10 0.80
C PRO A 11 -4.23 -9.42 2.29
N GLY A 12 -4.93 -8.71 3.17
CA GLY A 12 -4.90 -8.95 4.62
C GLY A 12 -3.64 -8.47 5.34
N GLN A 13 -2.76 -7.70 4.69
CA GLN A 13 -1.50 -7.24 5.28
C GLN A 13 -1.28 -5.74 5.08
N THR A 14 -0.42 -5.19 5.92
CA THR A 14 0.20 -3.88 5.68
C THR A 14 1.59 -4.09 5.11
N ILE A 15 1.94 -3.29 4.10
CA ILE A 15 3.33 -3.13 3.66
C ILE A 15 3.87 -1.82 4.22
N ALA A 16 5.08 -1.84 4.75
CA ALA A 16 5.86 -0.66 5.04
C ALA A 16 6.98 -0.54 4.00
N ILE A 17 7.05 0.61 3.32
CA ILE A 17 8.13 0.93 2.38
C ILE A 17 9.01 1.95 3.09
N VAL A 18 10.30 1.65 3.21
CA VAL A 18 11.27 2.56 3.80
C VAL A 18 12.33 2.90 2.77
N SER A 19 12.42 4.19 2.43
CA SER A 19 13.31 4.67 1.37
C SER A 19 14.24 5.76 1.89
N LEU A 20 15.42 5.85 1.31
CA LEU A 20 16.36 6.94 1.54
C LEU A 20 16.99 7.40 0.23
N VAL A 21 17.48 8.63 0.26
CA VAL A 21 18.23 9.23 -0.84
C VAL A 21 19.60 9.61 -0.30
N LEU A 22 20.66 9.09 -0.91
CA LEU A 22 22.03 9.51 -0.62
C LEU A 22 22.25 10.94 -1.13
N SER A 23 22.95 11.74 -0.34
CA SER A 23 23.37 13.09 -0.76
C SER A 23 24.31 13.02 -1.98
N ASP A 24 24.30 14.06 -2.82
CA ASP A 24 25.02 14.10 -4.10
C ASP A 24 26.54 14.03 -3.95
N ASP A 25 27.08 14.39 -2.78
CA ASP A 25 28.51 14.34 -2.46
C ASP A 25 29.01 12.93 -2.11
N VAL A 26 28.11 11.99 -1.83
CA VAL A 26 28.46 10.58 -1.58
C VAL A 26 28.88 9.94 -2.92
N LYS A 27 30.06 9.31 -2.99
CA LYS A 27 30.48 8.56 -4.18
C LYS A 27 29.88 7.16 -4.18
N LEU A 28 29.43 6.69 -5.35
CA LEU A 28 29.01 5.32 -5.56
C LEU A 28 30.22 4.44 -5.98
N PRO A 29 30.27 3.15 -5.60
CA PRO A 29 29.31 2.45 -4.74
C PRO A 29 29.36 2.94 -3.28
N ALA A 30 28.23 2.83 -2.59
CA ALA A 30 28.10 3.24 -1.19
C ALA A 30 27.27 2.23 -0.39
N THR A 31 27.68 1.98 0.86
CA THR A 31 26.88 1.19 1.80
C THR A 31 25.76 2.05 2.39
N VAL A 32 24.52 1.56 2.28
CA VAL A 32 23.35 2.18 2.90
C VAL A 32 22.86 1.33 4.07
N ARG A 33 22.20 1.98 5.01
CA ARG A 33 21.54 1.32 6.14
C ARG A 33 20.12 1.83 6.27
N ILE A 34 19.16 0.91 6.33
CA ILE A 34 17.73 1.25 6.39
C ILE A 34 17.10 0.54 7.59
N PRO A 35 16.51 1.26 8.56
CA PRO A 35 15.82 0.64 9.69
C PRO A 35 14.72 -0.30 9.22
N VAL A 36 14.62 -1.47 9.86
CA VAL A 36 13.52 -2.42 9.61
C VAL A 36 12.37 -2.05 10.55
N PRO A 37 11.20 -1.63 10.04
CA PRO A 37 10.04 -1.40 10.88
C PRO A 37 9.64 -2.68 11.65
N GLY A 38 9.25 -2.52 12.91
CA GLY A 38 8.98 -3.67 13.77
C GLY A 38 7.79 -4.50 13.29
N GLY A 39 7.92 -5.84 13.37
CA GLY A 39 6.82 -6.79 13.18
C GLY A 39 6.63 -7.35 11.77
N GLY A 40 7.50 -7.00 10.81
CA GLY A 40 7.40 -7.49 9.43
C GLY A 40 8.58 -8.33 8.95
N THR A 41 8.49 -8.79 7.70
CA THR A 41 9.55 -9.50 6.96
C THR A 41 9.96 -8.68 5.74
N ILE A 42 11.26 -8.65 5.42
CA ILE A 42 11.75 -7.94 4.24
C ILE A 42 11.38 -8.76 2.99
N ASP A 43 10.52 -8.20 2.16
CA ASP A 43 10.08 -8.82 0.90
C ASP A 43 11.01 -8.40 -0.25
N TRP A 44 11.56 -7.19 -0.19
CA TRP A 44 12.45 -6.65 -1.20
C TRP A 44 13.44 -5.63 -0.61
N ALA A 45 14.66 -5.58 -1.16
CA ALA A 45 15.66 -4.57 -0.85
C ALA A 45 16.48 -4.27 -2.10
N GLY A 46 16.68 -2.99 -2.43
CA GLY A 46 17.36 -2.61 -3.65
C GLY A 46 17.42 -1.12 -3.90
N GLU A 47 17.60 -0.77 -5.17
CA GLU A 47 17.70 0.62 -5.63
C GLU A 47 16.55 0.98 -6.55
N ILE A 48 16.03 2.21 -6.41
CA ILE A 48 15.06 2.76 -7.35
C ILE A 48 15.86 3.47 -8.45
N ALA A 49 16.06 2.78 -9.57
CA ALA A 49 16.98 3.19 -10.64
C ALA A 49 16.26 3.60 -11.92
N SER A 50 14.97 3.27 -12.06
CA SER A 50 14.20 3.61 -13.26
C SER A 50 12.75 3.97 -12.96
N ALA A 51 12.00 4.35 -14.00
CA ALA A 51 10.55 4.55 -13.90
C ALA A 51 9.76 3.24 -13.97
N ASP A 52 10.39 2.14 -14.42
CA ASP A 52 9.81 0.81 -14.47
C ASP A 52 10.35 -0.02 -13.28
N PRO A 53 9.54 -0.30 -12.25
CA PRO A 53 9.98 -1.06 -11.08
C PRO A 53 10.53 -2.45 -11.42
N SER A 54 10.17 -3.03 -12.57
CA SER A 54 10.72 -4.33 -12.99
C SER A 54 12.20 -4.27 -13.37
N GLN A 55 12.74 -3.07 -13.60
CA GLN A 55 14.14 -2.84 -13.93
C GLN A 55 14.96 -2.42 -12.71
N ASP A 56 14.35 -2.26 -11.53
CA ASP A 56 15.04 -1.83 -10.33
C ASP A 56 15.92 -2.97 -9.77
N PRO A 57 17.23 -2.74 -9.54
CA PRO A 57 18.12 -3.80 -9.13
C PRO A 57 17.88 -4.20 -7.66
N THR A 58 17.52 -5.46 -7.44
CA THR A 58 17.54 -6.09 -6.12
C THR A 58 18.98 -6.26 -5.62
N ARG A 59 19.20 -6.02 -4.33
CA ARG A 59 20.51 -6.13 -3.68
C ARG A 59 20.50 -7.22 -2.62
N THR A 60 21.60 -7.96 -2.55
CA THR A 60 21.88 -8.82 -1.39
C THR A 60 22.12 -7.92 -0.18
N TYR A 61 21.55 -8.31 0.96
CA TYR A 61 21.61 -7.54 2.18
C TYR A 61 21.93 -8.39 3.40
N GLU A 62 22.34 -7.71 4.47
CA GLU A 62 22.49 -8.29 5.79
C GLU A 62 21.58 -7.56 6.78
N ILE A 63 20.95 -8.32 7.70
CA ILE A 63 20.24 -7.72 8.84
C ILE A 63 21.24 -7.59 9.98
N ARG A 64 21.41 -6.36 10.47
CA ARG A 64 22.29 -6.02 11.59
C ARG A 64 21.50 -5.33 12.69
N GLN A 65 22.12 -5.19 13.87
CA GLN A 65 21.52 -4.51 15.01
C GLN A 65 22.13 -3.11 15.17
N GLY A 66 21.27 -2.10 15.33
CA GLY A 66 21.64 -0.73 15.67
C GLY A 66 21.00 -0.32 17.00
N ASP A 67 21.27 0.90 17.43
CA ASP A 67 20.66 1.43 18.65
C ASP A 67 19.15 1.60 18.40
N GLY A 68 18.30 0.84 19.08
CA GLY A 68 16.85 0.89 18.89
C GLY A 68 16.25 -0.17 17.97
N GLY A 69 17.05 -1.00 17.31
CA GLY A 69 16.52 -2.19 16.61
C GLY A 69 17.29 -2.61 15.36
N PRO A 70 16.73 -3.56 14.59
CA PRO A 70 17.37 -4.05 13.38
C PRO A 70 17.41 -2.98 12.27
N TYR A 71 18.41 -3.10 11.41
CA TYR A 71 18.49 -2.41 10.12
C TYR A 71 19.02 -3.36 9.05
N VAL A 72 18.66 -3.08 7.81
CA VAL A 72 19.22 -3.71 6.61
C VAL A 72 20.44 -2.93 6.17
N GLU A 73 21.54 -3.62 5.87
CA GLU A 73 22.75 -3.05 5.26
C GLU A 73 22.97 -3.70 3.88
N PHE A 74 23.15 -2.86 2.84
CA PHE A 74 23.51 -3.30 1.49
C PHE A 74 24.26 -2.21 0.72
N GLU A 75 24.89 -2.57 -0.39
CA GLU A 75 25.60 -1.65 -1.27
C GLU A 75 24.69 -1.17 -2.41
N VAL A 76 24.67 0.14 -2.64
CA VAL A 76 24.06 0.76 -3.82
C VAL A 76 25.14 1.22 -4.81
N SER A 77 24.92 1.02 -6.10
CA SER A 77 25.92 1.32 -7.14
C SER A 77 25.37 1.94 -8.43
N GLN A 78 24.05 1.92 -8.66
CA GLN A 78 23.43 2.45 -9.89
C GLN A 78 22.62 3.73 -9.64
N SER A 79 22.02 3.87 -8.46
CA SER A 79 21.15 4.95 -8.03
C SER A 79 21.46 5.35 -6.59
N ARG A 80 21.09 6.60 -6.26
CA ARG A 80 21.16 7.15 -4.91
C ARG A 80 19.92 6.85 -4.07
N ASN A 81 18.85 6.37 -4.71
CA ASN A 81 17.60 6.03 -4.07
C ASN A 81 17.64 4.55 -3.66
N ALA A 82 17.70 4.30 -2.36
CA ALA A 82 17.66 2.96 -1.80
C ALA A 82 16.32 2.73 -1.11
N GLN A 83 15.80 1.50 -1.17
CA GLN A 83 14.51 1.16 -0.58
C GLN A 83 14.52 -0.27 -0.04
N ILE A 84 13.75 -0.49 1.03
CA ILE A 84 13.28 -1.80 1.45
C ILE A 84 11.75 -1.82 1.48
N GLU A 85 11.18 -2.99 1.20
CA GLU A 85 9.76 -3.28 1.38
C GLU A 85 9.62 -4.34 2.47
N VAL A 86 8.77 -4.04 3.45
CA VAL A 86 8.57 -4.88 4.62
C VAL A 86 7.08 -5.24 4.72
N GLY A 87 6.75 -6.49 4.42
CA GLY A 87 5.41 -7.05 4.54
C GLY A 87 5.17 -7.75 5.87
N ALA A 88 4.13 -8.56 5.93
CA ALA A 88 3.70 -9.31 7.12
C ALA A 88 3.38 -8.45 8.36
N ILE A 89 3.15 -7.14 8.19
CA ILE A 89 2.72 -6.27 9.28
C ILE A 89 1.22 -6.51 9.51
N PRO A 90 0.80 -6.88 10.74
CA PRO A 90 -0.59 -7.25 11.01
C PRO A 90 -1.60 -6.16 10.66
N LEU A 91 -2.71 -6.58 10.06
CA LEU A 91 -3.92 -5.79 9.87
C LEU A 91 -5.02 -6.36 10.75
N SER A 92 -5.61 -5.54 11.61
CA SER A 92 -6.73 -5.93 12.46
C SER A 92 -8.05 -5.50 11.82
N VAL A 93 -9.05 -6.39 11.80
CA VAL A 93 -10.39 -6.08 11.28
C VAL A 93 -11.41 -6.16 12.42
N SER A 94 -12.25 -5.14 12.54
CA SER A 94 -13.32 -5.07 13.53
C SER A 94 -14.56 -4.45 12.89
N GLY A 95 -15.57 -5.27 12.59
CA GLY A 95 -16.74 -4.82 11.83
C GLY A 95 -16.37 -4.50 10.39
N ASP A 96 -16.73 -3.30 9.93
CA ASP A 96 -16.39 -2.73 8.62
C ASP A 96 -15.03 -2.00 8.62
N GLU A 97 -14.39 -1.85 9.78
CA GLU A 97 -13.13 -1.13 9.91
C GLU A 97 -11.91 -2.05 9.87
N SER A 98 -10.92 -1.63 9.09
CA SER A 98 -9.58 -2.20 9.05
C SER A 98 -8.59 -1.23 9.71
N THR A 99 -7.80 -1.73 10.64
CA THR A 99 -6.79 -0.98 11.39
C THR A 99 -5.40 -1.53 11.13
N SER A 100 -4.50 -0.66 10.68
CA SER A 100 -3.07 -0.93 10.59
C SER A 100 -2.30 -0.06 11.57
N GLN A 101 -1.29 -0.65 12.21
CA GLN A 101 -0.41 0.07 13.13
C GLN A 101 1.04 -0.32 12.89
N LEU A 102 1.85 0.66 12.53
CA LEU A 102 3.29 0.53 12.37
C LEU A 102 4.01 1.31 13.47
N THR A 103 4.86 0.63 14.24
CA THR A 103 5.83 1.31 15.11
C THR A 103 7.19 1.33 14.43
N PHE A 104 7.62 2.52 14.03
CA PHE A 104 8.93 2.76 13.45
C PHE A 104 9.91 3.17 14.54
N VAL A 105 11.09 2.55 14.58
CA VAL A 105 12.20 2.94 15.45
C VAL A 105 13.39 3.32 14.58
N GLN A 106 13.96 4.49 14.86
CA GLN A 106 15.11 4.99 14.12
C GLN A 106 16.38 4.24 14.58
N SER A 107 16.78 3.17 13.89
CA SER A 107 17.96 2.37 14.28
C SER A 107 19.29 2.86 13.71
N VAL A 108 19.26 3.82 12.79
CA VAL A 108 20.44 4.43 12.16
C VAL A 108 20.28 5.95 12.05
N PRO A 109 21.35 6.75 11.95
CA PRO A 109 21.21 8.20 11.81
C PRO A 109 20.51 8.63 10.52
N ALA A 110 19.59 9.61 10.61
CA ALA A 110 18.97 10.27 9.46
C ALA A 110 18.76 11.76 9.76
N SER A 111 18.88 12.63 8.74
CA SER A 111 18.70 14.09 8.94
C SER A 111 17.25 14.47 9.25
N ILE A 112 16.31 13.78 8.60
CA ILE A 112 14.86 13.93 8.76
C ILE A 112 14.17 12.63 8.33
N THR A 113 13.12 12.28 9.05
CA THR A 113 12.25 11.13 8.77
C THR A 113 10.84 11.65 8.48
N ALA A 114 10.37 11.45 7.26
CA ALA A 114 9.00 11.75 6.85
C ALA A 114 8.16 10.46 6.84
N PHE A 115 6.86 10.63 7.07
CA PHE A 115 5.92 9.51 7.10
C PHE A 115 4.77 9.82 6.14
N THR A 116 4.32 8.79 5.42
CA THR A 116 3.17 8.88 4.51
C THR A 116 2.28 7.66 4.72
N VAL A 117 0.96 7.83 4.58
CA VAL A 117 0.02 6.70 4.50
C VAL A 117 -0.59 6.66 3.11
N ARG A 118 -0.56 5.50 2.47
CA ARG A 118 -1.18 5.23 1.16
C ARG A 118 -2.42 4.37 1.40
N LEU A 119 -3.61 4.92 1.20
CA LEU A 119 -4.85 4.15 1.27
C LEU A 119 -5.23 3.61 -0.12
N PRO A 120 -5.63 2.34 -0.24
CA PRO A 120 -6.12 1.78 -1.50
C PRO A 120 -7.30 2.57 -2.07
N SER A 121 -7.49 2.47 -3.39
CA SER A 121 -8.66 3.05 -4.05
C SER A 121 -9.97 2.46 -3.51
N GLY A 122 -11.02 3.29 -3.45
CA GLY A 122 -12.32 2.90 -2.93
C GLY A 122 -12.39 2.77 -1.40
N MET A 123 -11.34 3.17 -0.67
CA MET A 123 -11.34 3.22 0.78
C MET A 123 -11.55 4.64 1.29
N GLU A 124 -12.24 4.76 2.43
CA GLU A 124 -12.36 6.01 3.17
C GLU A 124 -11.56 5.95 4.49
N LEU A 125 -10.93 7.07 4.83
CA LEU A 125 -10.19 7.20 6.07
C LEU A 125 -11.17 7.40 7.24
N VAL A 126 -11.10 6.54 8.25
CA VAL A 126 -11.84 6.69 9.51
C VAL A 126 -11.03 7.49 10.53
N SER A 127 -9.76 7.12 10.73
CA SER A 127 -8.84 7.84 11.62
C SER A 127 -7.37 7.65 11.22
N LEU A 128 -6.56 8.68 11.48
CA LEU A 128 -5.13 8.70 11.20
C LEU A 128 -4.36 9.35 12.34
N ALA A 129 -3.38 8.64 12.90
CA ALA A 129 -2.51 9.14 13.95
C ALA A 129 -1.03 8.87 13.59
N PRO A 130 -0.15 9.89 13.62
CA PRO A 130 -0.45 11.31 13.79
C PRO A 130 -1.34 11.84 12.66
N GLU A 131 -2.11 12.89 12.91
CA GLU A 131 -2.97 13.52 11.90
C GLU A 131 -2.13 14.11 10.76
N SER A 132 -2.67 14.02 9.53
CA SER A 132 -2.12 14.77 8.40
C SER A 132 -2.46 16.25 8.53
N LYS A 133 -1.55 17.13 8.09
CA LYS A 133 -1.76 18.58 8.08
C LYS A 133 -2.37 19.10 6.77
N LYS A 134 -2.57 18.22 5.79
CA LYS A 134 -3.02 18.56 4.45
C LYS A 134 -4.08 17.56 4.02
N ASP A 135 -4.91 17.97 3.08
CA ASP A 135 -5.79 17.04 2.38
C ASP A 135 -4.94 15.98 1.64
N PRO A 136 -5.45 14.74 1.49
CA PRO A 136 -4.71 13.71 0.79
C PRO A 136 -4.56 14.07 -0.70
N GLU A 137 -3.42 13.69 -1.25
CA GLU A 137 -3.20 13.69 -2.70
C GLU A 137 -3.77 12.39 -3.30
N THR A 138 -4.24 12.43 -4.54
CA THR A 138 -4.71 11.24 -5.26
C THR A 138 -3.76 10.92 -6.40
N ASN A 139 -3.28 9.67 -6.48
CA ASN A 139 -2.41 9.24 -7.58
C ASN A 139 -3.21 8.72 -8.78
N ALA A 140 -2.49 8.27 -9.83
CA ALA A 140 -3.10 7.75 -11.06
C ALA A 140 -3.93 6.47 -10.85
N ASP A 141 -3.66 5.71 -9.78
CA ASP A 141 -4.38 4.48 -9.43
C ASP A 141 -5.61 4.76 -8.54
N GLY A 142 -5.91 6.03 -8.26
CA GLY A 142 -7.04 6.44 -7.43
C GLY A 142 -6.83 6.17 -5.94
N GLU A 143 -5.59 6.00 -5.50
CA GLU A 143 -5.22 5.84 -4.10
C GLU A 143 -5.02 7.20 -3.43
N ALA A 144 -5.30 7.27 -2.13
CA ALA A 144 -5.14 8.49 -1.35
C ALA A 144 -3.81 8.48 -0.56
N LEU A 145 -3.02 9.54 -0.71
CA LEU A 145 -1.72 9.70 -0.05
C LEU A 145 -1.80 10.80 1.01
N TYR A 146 -1.65 10.41 2.28
CA TYR A 146 -1.66 11.31 3.43
C TYR A 146 -0.24 11.56 3.91
N SER A 147 0.28 12.78 3.70
CA SER A 147 1.58 13.17 4.26
C SER A 147 1.45 13.51 5.74
N LEU A 148 2.28 12.91 6.59
CA LEU A 148 2.29 13.14 8.02
C LEU A 148 3.42 14.11 8.42
N PRO A 149 3.38 14.71 9.63
CA PRO A 149 4.45 15.57 10.10
C PRO A 149 5.81 14.86 10.14
N SER A 150 6.78 15.37 9.39
CA SER A 150 8.17 14.90 9.44
C SER A 150 8.81 15.19 10.80
N LYS A 151 9.74 14.34 11.22
CA LYS A 151 10.43 14.44 12.51
C LYS A 151 11.94 14.37 12.31
N ARG A 152 12.67 15.11 13.14
CA ARG A 152 14.12 14.88 13.35
C ARG A 152 14.24 13.85 14.47
N MET A 153 14.47 12.60 14.10
CA MET A 153 14.55 11.48 15.04
C MET A 153 16.01 11.18 15.36
N LYS A 154 16.34 11.06 16.64
CA LYS A 154 17.60 10.49 17.08
C LYS A 154 17.53 8.97 16.98
N THR A 155 18.69 8.34 16.93
CA THR A 155 18.77 6.89 17.02
C THR A 155 18.12 6.41 18.34
N GLY A 156 17.24 5.41 18.26
CA GLY A 156 16.41 4.93 19.37
C GLY A 156 15.05 5.62 19.54
N ASP A 157 14.81 6.79 18.91
CA ASP A 157 13.48 7.41 18.91
C ASP A 157 12.48 6.54 18.17
N SER A 158 11.23 6.54 18.64
CA SER A 158 10.14 5.79 18.01
C SER A 158 8.99 6.71 17.56
N THR A 159 8.25 6.26 16.57
CA THR A 159 6.99 6.88 16.14
C THR A 159 6.03 5.80 15.68
N THR A 160 4.81 5.84 16.20
CA THR A 160 3.74 4.97 15.77
C THR A 160 2.85 5.70 14.77
N VAL A 161 2.61 5.06 13.63
CA VAL A 161 1.60 5.44 12.64
C VAL A 161 0.46 4.45 12.77
N LYS A 162 -0.73 4.93 13.08
CA LYS A 162 -1.97 4.13 13.14
C LYS A 162 -2.96 4.69 12.14
N VAL A 163 -3.48 3.83 11.29
CA VAL A 163 -4.50 4.16 10.30
C VAL A 163 -5.67 3.21 10.45
N THR A 164 -6.87 3.77 10.51
CA THR A 164 -8.14 3.04 10.46
C THR A 164 -8.88 3.50 9.22
N TYR A 165 -9.37 2.56 8.43
CA TYR A 165 -10.05 2.81 7.17
C TYR A 165 -11.15 1.77 6.95
N ARG A 166 -12.06 2.06 6.03
CA ARG A 166 -13.12 1.13 5.61
C ARG A 166 -13.44 1.34 4.14
N GLU A 167 -14.22 0.44 3.56
CA GLU A 167 -14.72 0.62 2.20
C GLU A 167 -15.60 1.87 2.13
N ALA A 168 -15.38 2.71 1.13
CA ALA A 168 -16.19 3.90 0.92
C ALA A 168 -17.63 3.48 0.59
N ALA A 169 -18.60 4.16 1.19
CA ALA A 169 -19.99 3.93 0.81
C ALA A 169 -20.17 4.23 -0.68
N LEU A 170 -20.81 3.31 -1.41
CA LEU A 170 -21.23 3.61 -2.78
C LEU A 170 -22.13 4.85 -2.74
N PRO A 171 -21.94 5.82 -3.65
CA PRO A 171 -22.83 6.97 -3.70
C PRO A 171 -24.26 6.48 -3.84
N ASP A 172 -25.16 7.01 -3.00
CA ASP A 172 -26.59 6.76 -3.10
C ASP A 172 -27.01 7.03 -4.54
N VAL A 173 -27.28 5.97 -5.30
CA VAL A 173 -27.91 6.11 -6.60
C VAL A 173 -29.30 6.62 -6.29
N ALA A 174 -29.50 7.93 -6.42
CA ALA A 174 -30.77 8.58 -6.16
C ALA A 174 -31.89 7.71 -6.73
N SER A 175 -32.79 7.27 -5.85
CA SER A 175 -33.92 6.41 -6.16
C SER A 175 -34.79 7.06 -7.24
N GLY A 176 -34.45 6.85 -8.51
CA GLY A 176 -35.37 6.92 -9.64
C GLY A 176 -36.43 5.82 -9.48
N PRO A 177 -37.61 5.99 -10.08
CA PRO A 177 -38.83 5.27 -9.67
C PRO A 177 -38.64 3.75 -9.70
N ASP A 178 -38.95 3.12 -8.57
CA ASP A 178 -39.03 1.67 -8.28
C ASP A 178 -38.10 0.74 -9.08
N SER A 179 -36.91 0.51 -8.53
CA SER A 179 -35.91 -0.50 -8.97
C SER A 179 -36.46 -1.94 -9.07
N ALA A 180 -37.62 -2.22 -8.46
CA ALA A 180 -38.31 -3.50 -8.59
C ALA A 180 -38.77 -3.78 -10.03
N THR A 181 -39.10 -2.75 -10.83
CA THR A 181 -39.52 -2.98 -12.22
C THR A 181 -38.31 -3.14 -13.16
N VAL A 182 -37.23 -2.39 -12.97
CA VAL A 182 -36.05 -2.44 -13.85
C VAL A 182 -35.28 -3.75 -13.71
N VAL A 183 -35.11 -4.26 -12.48
CA VAL A 183 -34.48 -5.57 -12.24
C VAL A 183 -35.36 -6.71 -12.77
N LEU A 184 -36.69 -6.59 -12.66
CA LEU A 184 -37.63 -7.56 -13.23
C LEU A 184 -37.57 -7.58 -14.76
N TYR A 185 -37.46 -6.43 -15.44
CA TYR A 185 -37.31 -6.38 -16.89
C TYR A 185 -35.95 -6.89 -17.37
N ALA A 186 -34.85 -6.62 -16.64
CA ALA A 186 -33.54 -7.17 -16.95
C ALA A 186 -33.50 -8.70 -16.78
N LEU A 187 -34.09 -9.23 -15.71
CA LEU A 187 -34.21 -10.68 -15.48
C LEU A 187 -35.15 -11.35 -16.50
N MET A 188 -36.26 -10.72 -16.87
CA MET A 188 -37.15 -11.20 -17.94
C MET A 188 -36.43 -11.22 -19.31
N GLY A 189 -35.64 -10.18 -19.61
CA GLY A 189 -34.82 -10.13 -20.83
C GLY A 189 -33.79 -11.25 -20.90
N ALA A 190 -33.03 -11.45 -19.81
CA ALA A 190 -32.05 -12.53 -19.72
C ALA A 190 -32.70 -13.93 -19.81
N LEU A 191 -33.87 -14.11 -19.20
CA LEU A 191 -34.62 -15.37 -19.26
C LEU A 191 -35.12 -15.68 -20.68
N VAL A 192 -35.65 -14.69 -21.41
CA VAL A 192 -36.08 -14.87 -22.81
C VAL A 192 -34.89 -15.26 -23.69
N VAL A 193 -33.73 -14.61 -23.53
CA VAL A 193 -32.52 -14.96 -24.29
C VAL A 193 -32.06 -16.39 -23.99
N ALA A 194 -32.09 -16.80 -22.72
CA ALA A 194 -31.73 -18.16 -22.32
C ALA A 194 -32.68 -19.22 -22.90
N VAL A 195 -33.99 -18.95 -22.90
CA VAL A 195 -35.00 -19.85 -23.49
C VAL A 195 -34.83 -19.95 -25.00
N VAL A 196 -34.60 -18.84 -25.69
CA VAL A 196 -34.37 -18.84 -27.15
C VAL A 196 -33.09 -19.61 -27.49
N ALA A 197 -31.99 -19.37 -26.77
CA ALA A 197 -30.75 -20.11 -26.96
C ALA A 197 -30.95 -21.62 -26.73
N PHE A 198 -31.69 -21.99 -25.68
CA PHE A 198 -32.00 -23.39 -25.38
C PHE A 198 -32.86 -24.05 -26.48
N LEU A 199 -33.87 -23.35 -27.01
CA LEU A 199 -34.70 -23.84 -28.11
C LEU A 199 -33.91 -24.00 -29.42
N VAL A 200 -32.97 -23.10 -29.71
CA VAL A 200 -32.06 -23.21 -30.87
C VAL A 200 -31.17 -24.45 -30.73
N VAL A 201 -30.60 -24.68 -29.55
CA VAL A 201 -29.77 -25.88 -29.28
C VAL A 201 -30.60 -27.17 -29.41
N LEU A 202 -31.83 -27.19 -28.88
CA LEU A 202 -32.74 -28.34 -29.00
C LEU A 202 -33.15 -28.62 -30.45
N ARG A 203 -33.38 -27.58 -31.26
CA ARG A 203 -33.70 -27.74 -32.69
C ARG A 203 -32.52 -28.30 -33.46
N ASN A 204 -31.29 -27.83 -33.18
CA ASN A 204 -30.08 -28.35 -33.82
C ASN A 204 -29.78 -29.80 -33.42
N ARG A 205 -30.20 -30.25 -32.23
CA ARG A 205 -30.02 -31.65 -31.78
C ARG A 205 -31.07 -32.63 -32.31
N ARG A 206 -32.20 -32.15 -32.83
CA ARG A 206 -33.26 -33.00 -33.42
C ARG A 206 -33.18 -33.09 -34.95
N GLY A 207 -32.30 -32.32 -35.58
CA GLY A 207 -32.01 -32.36 -37.01
C GLY A 207 -30.72 -33.10 -37.38
N ALA A 208 -30.11 -33.80 -36.42
CA ALA A 208 -28.95 -34.67 -36.58
C ALA A 208 -29.33 -36.12 -36.24
#